data_AF-A0A3A5VL17-F1
#
_entry.id   AF-A0A3A5VL17-F1
#
_cell.length_a   1.000
_cell.length_b   1.000
_cell.length_c   1.000
_cell.angle_alpha   90.00
_cell.angle_beta   90.00
_cell.angle_gamma   90.00
#
_symmetry.space_group_name_H-M   'P 1'
#
loop_
_entity.id
_entity.type
_entity.pdbx_description
1 polymer ?
#
loop_
_entity_poly.entity_id
_entity_poly.type
_entity_poly.pdbx_seq_one_letter_code
_entity_poly.pdbx_strand_id
1 'polypeptide(L)'
;MVKNRSRGWELPGGRIGQGEAPEEAALRELYEETGALGTAKAIDSDLIEGGHVVLVEIDIPVSPDPWKSMDDSIEEVGWCLEVPDNSAWGSAEIERIINHDWSTSISLGS
;
A
#
# COMPACT_ATOMS: atom_id res chain seq x y z
N MET A 1 1.18 1.85 6.40
CA MET A 1 0.01 0.94 6.35
C MET A 1 -1.20 1.68 6.90
N VAL A 2 -2.40 1.15 6.63
CA VAL A 2 -3.66 1.69 7.17
C VAL A 2 -4.34 0.63 8.03
N LYS A 3 -5.00 1.06 9.10
CA LYS A 3 -5.81 0.21 9.96
C LYS A 3 -7.27 0.46 9.64
N ASN A 4 -7.88 -0.42 8.87
CA ASN A 4 -9.31 -0.37 8.61
C ASN A 4 -10.10 -0.77 9.85
N ARG A 5 -11.17 -0.04 10.17
CA ARG A 5 -12.01 -0.27 11.36
C ARG A 5 -12.59 -1.68 11.45
N SER A 6 -12.82 -2.34 10.31
CA SER A 6 -13.47 -3.64 10.24
C SER A 6 -12.51 -4.79 9.90
N ARG A 7 -11.49 -4.53 9.09
CA ARG A 7 -10.57 -5.56 8.57
C ARG A 7 -9.25 -5.66 9.33
N GLY A 8 -8.85 -4.61 10.05
CA GLY A 8 -7.54 -4.54 10.69
C GLY A 8 -6.49 -3.90 9.78
N TRP A 9 -5.22 -4.26 9.98
CA TRP A 9 -4.10 -3.63 9.27
C TRP A 9 -3.94 -4.16 7.85
N GLU A 10 -3.74 -3.24 6.90
CA GLU A 10 -3.54 -3.58 5.49
C GLU A 10 -2.64 -2.57 4.78
N LEU A 11 -2.16 -2.97 3.59
CA LEU A 11 -1.57 -2.03 2.65
C LEU A 11 -2.68 -1.12 2.11
N PRO A 12 -2.42 0.18 1.91
CA PRO A 12 -3.40 1.04 1.29
C PRO A 12 -3.70 0.57 -0.13
N GLY A 13 -4.97 0.58 -0.51
CA GLY A 13 -5.38 0.04 -1.81
C GLY A 13 -6.87 -0.23 -1.96
N GLY A 14 -7.28 -0.30 -3.22
CA GLY A 14 -8.69 -0.48 -3.58
C GLY A 14 -8.86 -0.92 -5.02
N ARG A 15 -10.01 -0.59 -5.61
CA ARG A 15 -10.37 -1.06 -6.95
C ARG A 15 -9.80 -0.12 -8.01
N ILE A 16 -9.35 -0.71 -9.11
CA ILE A 16 -8.96 0.04 -10.30
C ILE A 16 -10.23 0.60 -10.98
N GLY A 17 -10.25 1.90 -11.22
CA GLY A 17 -11.30 2.61 -11.94
C GLY A 17 -11.36 2.27 -13.43
N GLN A 18 -12.44 2.68 -14.10
CA GLN A 18 -12.59 2.43 -15.54
C GLN A 18 -11.54 3.21 -16.35
N GLY A 19 -10.61 2.48 -16.99
CA GLY A 19 -9.54 3.06 -17.80
C GLY A 19 -8.37 3.62 -16.97
N GLU A 20 -8.36 3.40 -15.65
CA GLU A 20 -7.28 3.78 -14.75
C GLU A 20 -6.14 2.75 -14.85
N ALA A 21 -4.89 3.22 -14.92
CA ALA A 21 -3.74 2.34 -14.83
C ALA A 21 -3.56 1.84 -13.39
N PRO A 22 -3.07 0.61 -13.16
CA PRO A 22 -2.89 0.09 -11.79
C PRO A 22 -2.04 0.97 -10.88
N GLU A 23 -0.99 1.61 -11.40
CA GLU A 23 -0.15 2.55 -10.67
C GLU A 23 -0.86 3.86 -10.33
N GLU A 24 -1.76 4.34 -11.19
CA GLU A 24 -2.60 5.49 -10.91
C GLU A 24 -3.58 5.17 -9.79
N ALA A 25 -4.20 3.98 -9.84
CA ALA A 25 -5.08 3.48 -8.79
C ALA A 25 -4.33 3.39 -7.45
N ALA A 26 -3.13 2.81 -7.43
CA ALA A 26 -2.32 2.68 -6.21
C ALA A 26 -1.97 4.04 -5.60
N LEU A 27 -1.60 5.03 -6.42
CA LEU A 27 -1.29 6.38 -5.96
C LEU A 27 -2.53 7.12 -5.46
N ARG A 28 -3.69 6.95 -6.12
CA ARG A 28 -4.97 7.52 -5.68
C ARG A 28 -5.38 6.95 -4.33
N GLU A 29 -5.41 5.62 -4.19
CA GLU A 29 -5.81 4.93 -2.95
C GLU A 29 -4.85 5.27 -1.80
N LEU A 30 -3.54 5.33 -2.06
CA LEU A 30 -2.57 5.81 -1.08
C LEU A 30 -2.96 7.21 -0.57
N TYR A 31 -3.28 8.13 -1.47
CA TYR A 31 -3.66 9.49 -1.07
C TYR A 31 -5.00 9.54 -0.33
N GLU A 32 -6.01 8.80 -0.80
CA GLU A 32 -7.34 8.76 -0.19
C GLU A 32 -7.28 8.22 1.25
N GLU A 33 -6.55 7.13 1.47
CA GLU A 33 -6.51 6.46 2.77
C GLU A 33 -5.44 6.99 3.72
N THR A 34 -4.37 7.62 3.20
CA THR A 34 -3.25 8.10 4.05
C THR A 34 -3.03 9.60 4.00
N GLY A 35 -3.50 10.29 2.98
CA GLY A 35 -3.15 11.68 2.68
C GLY A 35 -1.71 11.88 2.18
N ALA A 36 -0.92 10.82 2.05
CA ALA A 36 0.45 10.89 1.53
C ALA A 36 0.46 10.94 0.00
N LEU A 37 1.44 11.66 -0.54
CA LEU A 37 1.77 11.64 -1.96
C LEU A 37 3.04 10.82 -2.15
N GLY A 38 3.11 10.06 -3.24
CA GLY A 38 4.26 9.25 -3.57
C GLY A 38 4.49 9.15 -5.07
N THR A 39 5.59 8.49 -5.42
CA THR A 39 5.96 8.18 -6.80
C THR A 39 5.96 6.67 -6.98
N ALA A 40 5.20 6.17 -7.94
CA ALA A 40 5.23 4.75 -8.29
C ALA A 40 6.59 4.42 -8.95
N LYS A 41 7.32 3.47 -8.38
CA LYS A 41 8.66 3.06 -8.82
C LYS A 41 8.64 1.76 -9.59
N ALA A 42 7.80 0.81 -9.19
CA ALA A 42 7.66 -0.47 -9.86
C ALA A 42 6.26 -1.06 -9.66
N ILE A 43 5.87 -1.96 -10.55
CA ILE A 43 4.63 -2.73 -10.44
C ILE A 43 4.90 -4.21 -10.68
N ASP A 44 4.21 -5.05 -9.90
CA ASP A 44 4.16 -6.48 -10.10
C ASP A 44 2.70 -6.97 -10.05
N SER A 45 2.32 -7.77 -11.04
CA SER A 45 0.95 -8.30 -11.18
C SER A 45 0.85 -9.78 -10.84
N ASP A 46 1.99 -10.44 -10.57
CA ASP A 46 2.08 -11.86 -10.25
C ASP A 46 2.31 -12.09 -8.74
N LEU A 47 2.55 -11.01 -7.99
CA LEU A 47 2.75 -11.06 -6.53
C LEU A 47 1.51 -11.54 -5.77
N ILE A 48 0.32 -11.15 -6.22
CA ILE A 48 -0.96 -11.50 -5.61
C ILE A 48 -1.94 -11.98 -6.68
N GLU A 49 -2.79 -12.93 -6.32
CA GLU A 49 -3.77 -13.47 -7.27
C GLU A 49 -4.87 -12.43 -7.55
N GLY A 50 -5.03 -12.05 -8.81
CA GLY A 50 -6.10 -11.17 -9.26
C GLY A 50 -5.93 -9.69 -8.87
N GLY A 51 -4.72 -9.26 -8.52
CA GLY A 51 -4.42 -7.88 -8.18
C GLY A 51 -3.03 -7.43 -8.64
N HIS A 52 -2.72 -6.17 -8.38
CA HIS A 52 -1.43 -5.57 -8.67
C HIS A 52 -0.84 -5.01 -7.38
N VAL A 53 0.48 -5.15 -7.21
CA VAL A 53 1.21 -4.51 -6.12
C VAL A 53 2.15 -3.49 -6.73
N VAL A 54 2.08 -2.26 -6.22
CA VAL A 54 2.89 -1.14 -6.71
C VAL A 54 3.85 -0.71 -5.60
N LEU A 55 5.14 -0.69 -5.91
CA LEU A 55 6.14 -0.10 -5.04
C LEU A 55 6.05 1.42 -5.17
N VAL A 56 5.68 2.09 -4.09
CA VAL A 56 5.58 3.55 -4.03
C VAL A 56 6.64 4.11 -3.09
N GLU A 57 7.39 5.09 -3.59
CA GLU A 57 8.32 5.88 -2.80
C GLU A 57 7.62 7.15 -2.28
N ILE A 58 7.73 7.42 -0.99
CA ILE A 58 7.09 8.55 -0.32
C ILE A 58 8.17 9.42 0.31
N ASP A 59 8.14 10.73 0.03
CA ASP A 59 9.09 11.71 0.56
C ASP A 59 8.54 12.42 1.81
N ILE A 60 8.05 11.64 2.78
CA ILE A 60 7.67 12.15 4.11
C ILE A 60 8.54 11.46 5.17
N PRO A 61 8.95 12.17 6.23
CA PRO A 61 9.74 11.56 7.29
C PRO A 61 9.00 10.41 7.97
N VAL A 62 9.73 9.30 8.18
CA VAL A 62 9.23 8.20 9.01
C VAL A 62 9.11 8.67 10.46
N SER A 63 7.96 8.38 11.08
CA SER A 63 7.65 8.76 12.46
C SER A 63 7.04 7.57 13.21
N PRO A 64 7.30 7.40 14.52
CA PRO A 64 6.57 6.43 15.32
C PRO A 64 5.11 6.86 15.58
N ASP A 65 4.80 8.15 15.44
CA ASP A 65 3.46 8.67 15.71
C ASP A 65 2.50 8.36 14.55
N PRO A 66 1.37 7.68 14.81
CA PRO A 66 0.35 7.49 13.80
C PRO A 66 -0.41 8.79 13.52
N TRP A 67 -1.08 8.85 12.38
CA TRP A 67 -1.94 9.97 12.01
C TRP A 67 -3.32 9.52 11.52
N LYS A 68 -4.23 10.49 11.41
CA LYS A 68 -5.62 10.23 10.99
C LYS A 68 -5.75 10.26 9.47
N SER A 69 -6.51 9.31 8.95
CA SER A 69 -7.02 9.35 7.58
C SER A 69 -8.18 10.33 7.45
N MET A 70 -8.46 10.76 6.22
CA MET A 70 -9.71 11.44 5.86
C MET A 70 -10.82 10.44 5.47
N ASP A 71 -10.48 9.18 5.21
CA ASP A 71 -11.46 8.11 5.01
C ASP A 71 -12.00 7.63 6.37
N ASP A 72 -13.31 7.73 6.55
CA ASP A 72 -14.02 7.26 7.74
C ASP A 72 -13.87 5.75 7.97
N SER A 73 -13.54 4.97 6.94
CA SER A 73 -13.29 3.54 7.03
C SER A 73 -11.97 3.21 7.73
N ILE A 74 -11.02 4.15 7.75
CA ILE A 74 -9.69 4.00 8.32
C ILE A 74 -9.66 4.60 9.73
N GLU A 75 -9.26 3.77 10.68
CA GLU A 75 -9.08 4.18 12.08
C GLU A 75 -7.78 4.93 12.28
N GLU A 76 -6.71 4.45 11.65
CA GLU A 76 -5.34 4.88 11.89
C GLU A 76 -4.47 4.67 10.64
N VAL A 77 -3.51 5.57 10.43
CA VAL A 77 -2.43 5.41 9.46
C VAL A 77 -1.12 5.39 10.23
N GLY A 78 -0.22 4.47 9.90
CA GLY A 78 1.02 4.32 10.63
C GLY A 78 2.15 3.66 9.84
N TRP A 79 3.37 3.92 10.28
CA TRP A 79 4.58 3.23 9.85
C TRP A 79 4.72 1.92 10.60
N CYS A 80 4.93 0.83 9.87
CA CYS A 80 5.09 -0.51 10.45
C CYS A 80 6.53 -0.98 10.20
N LEU A 81 7.28 -1.21 11.29
CA LEU A 81 8.62 -1.81 11.21
C LEU A 81 8.56 -3.34 11.12
N GLU A 82 7.47 -3.92 11.62
CA GLU A 82 7.16 -5.35 11.57
C GLU A 82 5.73 -5.51 11.04
N VAL A 83 5.41 -6.69 10.49
CA VAL A 83 4.05 -6.98 10.04
C VAL A 83 3.11 -6.96 11.24
N PRO A 84 2.09 -6.08 11.27
CA PRO A 84 1.23 -5.94 12.44
C PRO A 84 0.34 -7.17 12.65
N ASP A 85 0.08 -7.50 13.92
CA ASP A 85 -0.90 -8.51 14.31
C ASP A 85 -2.30 -8.14 13.79
N ASN A 86 -3.10 -9.15 13.38
CA ASN A 86 -4.41 -8.98 12.75
C ASN A 86 -4.36 -8.23 11.41
N SER A 87 -3.42 -8.60 10.53
CA SER A 87 -3.43 -8.11 9.16
C SER A 87 -4.58 -8.73 8.36
N ALA A 88 -5.25 -7.92 7.54
CA ALA A 88 -6.37 -8.38 6.71
C ALA A 88 -5.92 -9.30 5.55
N TRP A 89 -4.63 -9.25 5.20
CA TRP A 89 -4.01 -9.97 4.09
C TRP A 89 -3.31 -11.27 4.53
N GLY A 90 -3.29 -11.56 5.84
CA GLY A 90 -2.45 -12.62 6.42
C GLY A 90 -0.96 -12.24 6.41
N SER A 91 -0.20 -12.71 7.39
CA SER A 91 1.22 -12.34 7.52
C SER A 91 2.07 -12.80 6.33
N ALA A 92 1.80 -14.00 5.81
CA ALA A 92 2.58 -14.61 4.72
C ALA A 92 2.52 -13.81 3.41
N GLU A 93 1.38 -13.18 3.08
CA GLU A 93 1.25 -12.39 1.85
C GLU A 93 2.03 -11.08 1.96
N ILE A 94 1.91 -10.40 3.10
CA ILE A 94 2.67 -9.18 3.39
C ILE A 94 4.18 -9.49 3.42
N GLU A 95 4.58 -10.60 4.04
CA GLU A 95 5.99 -11.04 4.04
C GLU A 95 6.52 -11.32 2.62
N ARG A 96 5.71 -11.89 1.73
CA ARG A 96 6.09 -12.09 0.33
C ARG A 96 6.33 -10.76 -0.39
N ILE A 97 5.49 -9.77 -0.14
CA ILE A 97 5.63 -8.42 -0.72
C ILE A 97 6.89 -7.73 -0.17
N ILE A 98 7.12 -7.80 1.14
CA ILE A 98 8.29 -7.19 1.80
C ILE A 98 9.61 -7.80 1.29
N ASN A 99 9.64 -9.11 1.12
CA ASN A 99 10.84 -9.84 0.68
C ASN A 99 10.95 -9.94 -0.86
N HIS A 100 10.07 -9.29 -1.62
CA HIS A 100 10.09 -9.35 -3.07
C HIS A 100 11.30 -8.63 -3.65
N ASP A 101 11.93 -9.24 -4.67
CA ASP A 101 13.00 -8.63 -5.43
C ASP A 101 12.43 -7.71 -6.52
N TRP A 102 12.17 -6.46 -6.14
CA TRP A 102 11.64 -5.42 -7.01
C TRP A 102 12.54 -5.07 -8.20
N SER A 103 13.80 -5.51 -8.24
CA SER A 103 14.66 -5.34 -9.43
C SER A 103 14.19 -6.19 -10.62
N THR A 104 13.34 -7.18 -10.38
CA THR A 104 12.78 -8.07 -11.41
C THR A 104 11.41 -7.62 -11.93
N SER A 105 10.81 -6.61 -11.29
CA SER A 105 9.49 -6.08 -11.63
C SER A 105 9.55 -5.00 -12.73
N ILE A 106 8.38 -4.60 -13.24
CA ILE A 106 8.30 -3.55 -14.26
C ILE A 106 8.59 -2.21 -13.60
N SER A 107 9.73 -1.59 -13.96
CA SER A 107 10.06 -0.23 -13.54
C SER A 107 9.11 0.78 -14.17
N LEU A 108 8.55 1.67 -13.35
CA LEU A 108 7.64 2.74 -13.79
C LEU A 108 8.35 4.10 -14.00
N GLY A 109 9.67 4.15 -13.79
CA GLY A 109 10.49 5.33 -14.06
C GLY A 109 11.91 5.21 -13.53
N SER A 110 12.82 5.92 -14.20
CA SER A 110 14.26 6.00 -13.92
C SER A 110 14.62 6.73 -12.62
#